data_AF-A0A3M2RZH5-F1
#
_entry.id   AF-A0A3M2RZH5-F1
#
_cell.length_a   1.000
_cell.length_b   1.000
_cell.length_c   1.000
_cell.angle_alpha   90.00
_cell.angle_beta   90.00
_cell.angle_gamma   90.00
#
_symmetry.space_group_name_H-M   'P 1'
#
loop_
_entity.id
_entity.type
_entity.pdbx_description
1 polymer ?
#
loop_
_entity_poly.entity_id
_entity_poly.type
_entity_poly.pdbx_seq_one_letter_code
_entity_poly.pdbx_strand_id
1 'polypeptide(L)'
;MSRLLTLAASLALAAAQLSSTSLENHVDALTLGNSFNPVQEAYWTGFPHHRRTPFAVSPDGKTAYLAYLDASGTGVHVQGVDPKTFAAVGTAVTIKAGEEAGGLVAHNDGFAILTNEVVSGEATDPLPVLYKYTNGKQTFRTLLGGSGLGGDSLASPDINGDLVFSEKAGYYAAYIVVTSYSGSASGHFGDAIRYITTDGKIEEIAGASSSWGCSHNTGIAFEEADEPPFASLCAEDQGAIWLNTETQGMGNNGVKVSNEMTINGGSNEPMGGMGGSYSSLARFIGSDSYIFSWVSRGAVDLTLNDWMGEGYTKAQNRTNNRNVAIALFSDKKTIVGEQATSEVGAADGDSQVNWVTEGANDCSNAHAAAFDASNALVTWEEISNPVCPFEAMGCKGAFAGTKFQLVDSKGAKVGDAISSDDTYVAGDMVTMSDGRICWPYVNMAWSLDGPTQGSEVTKISFACMSNGAGSGSGSGSGSTASSAAASQPAATKSVAASSAKASAVQSTTAAVEPTSVQAVEESSQESATVPEDAPRPSFASVSGDVTNVLPEPTNGGAASSAAAEEPTSVAVEEPSSVVIQPSDIAVEEPSSVVITPSAPAATTAPDAEVPVATESAAPETGDDEDCDETETP
;
A
#
# COMPACT_ATOMS: atom_id res chain seq x y z
N MET A 1 50.14 21.21 -40.34
CA MET A 1 50.37 21.26 -38.89
C MET A 1 49.10 21.77 -38.25
N SER A 2 48.23 20.83 -37.88
CA SER A 2 46.96 21.07 -37.20
C SER A 2 47.25 21.10 -35.70
N ARG A 3 46.95 22.22 -35.03
CA ARG A 3 47.03 22.31 -33.57
C ARG A 3 45.87 23.15 -33.05
N LEU A 4 45.10 22.47 -32.20
CA LEU A 4 44.24 22.98 -31.14
C LEU A 4 43.00 23.79 -31.55
N LEU A 5 41.94 23.06 -31.89
CA LEU A 5 40.56 23.47 -31.62
C LEU A 5 39.86 22.31 -30.89
N THR A 6 40.08 22.21 -29.58
CA THR A 6 39.30 21.35 -28.68
C THR A 6 39.24 22.05 -27.33
N LEU A 7 38.39 23.07 -27.24
CA LEU A 7 37.96 23.63 -25.97
C LEU A 7 36.70 22.88 -25.54
N ALA A 8 36.73 22.43 -24.30
CA ALA A 8 35.81 21.49 -23.67
C ALA A 8 34.32 21.86 -23.80
N ALA A 9 33.54 20.92 -24.34
CA ALA A 9 32.12 20.79 -24.07
C ALA A 9 31.92 19.60 -23.14
N SER A 10 32.44 19.69 -21.91
CA SER A 10 31.98 18.87 -20.80
C SER A 10 30.75 19.56 -20.21
N LEU A 11 29.59 19.42 -20.87
CA LEU A 11 28.34 19.54 -20.14
C LEU A 11 28.35 18.38 -19.15
N ALA A 12 28.60 18.66 -17.89
CA ALA A 12 28.21 17.74 -16.84
C ALA A 12 26.71 17.53 -17.01
N LEU A 13 26.30 16.32 -17.40
CA LEU A 13 24.95 15.86 -17.08
C LEU A 13 24.89 15.94 -15.56
N ALA A 14 24.24 16.97 -15.03
CA ALA A 14 23.86 16.99 -13.64
C ALA A 14 23.02 15.73 -13.44
N ALA A 15 23.51 14.79 -12.63
CA ALA A 15 22.69 13.67 -12.21
C ALA A 15 21.42 14.25 -11.57
N ALA A 16 20.26 13.65 -11.90
CA ALA A 16 19.02 13.96 -11.21
C ALA A 16 19.26 13.83 -9.70
N GLN A 17 19.01 14.90 -8.95
CA GLN A 17 19.15 14.90 -7.49
C GLN A 17 18.06 15.82 -6.93
N LEU A 18 17.41 15.37 -5.86
CA LEU A 18 16.41 16.19 -5.18
C LEU A 18 17.07 17.35 -4.44
N SER A 19 16.37 18.47 -4.42
CA SER A 19 16.69 19.65 -3.63
C SER A 19 15.40 20.21 -3.03
N SER A 20 15.49 21.16 -2.11
CA SER A 20 14.27 21.79 -1.58
C SER A 20 13.40 22.45 -2.65
N THR A 21 13.95 22.84 -3.79
CA THR A 21 13.19 23.37 -4.93
C THR A 21 12.55 22.31 -5.81
N SER A 22 12.82 21.02 -5.55
CA SER A 22 12.21 19.91 -6.27
C SER A 22 10.75 19.68 -5.85
N LEU A 23 10.40 20.04 -4.62
CA LEU A 23 9.05 19.90 -4.04
C LEU A 23 8.28 21.21 -4.21
N GLU A 24 7.15 21.14 -4.93
CA GLU A 24 6.21 22.23 -5.14
C GLU A 24 4.90 21.94 -4.38
N ASN A 25 4.39 22.93 -3.65
CA ASN A 25 3.16 22.82 -2.87
C ASN A 25 2.06 23.74 -3.39
N HIS A 26 0.89 23.17 -3.63
CA HIS A 26 -0.37 23.84 -3.95
C HIS A 26 -1.31 23.72 -2.74
N VAL A 27 -1.03 24.54 -1.73
CA VAL A 27 -1.75 24.51 -0.46
C VAL A 27 -3.21 24.93 -0.66
N ASP A 28 -4.14 24.16 -0.08
CA ASP A 28 -5.57 24.47 -0.05
C ASP A 28 -6.20 24.68 -1.45
N ALA A 29 -5.62 24.07 -2.48
CA ALA A 29 -5.96 24.34 -3.88
C ALA A 29 -7.35 23.84 -4.29
N LEU A 30 -7.82 22.75 -3.68
CA LEU A 30 -9.12 22.16 -3.97
C LEU A 30 -10.08 22.38 -2.79
N THR A 31 -11.25 22.95 -3.06
CA THR A 31 -12.35 23.02 -2.10
C THR A 31 -13.31 21.85 -2.33
N LEU A 32 -13.62 21.13 -1.26
CA LEU A 32 -14.53 19.99 -1.27
C LEU A 32 -15.98 20.43 -1.12
N GLY A 33 -16.89 19.67 -1.73
CA GLY A 33 -18.33 19.89 -1.60
C GLY A 33 -18.89 19.41 -0.25
N ASN A 34 -18.24 18.39 0.34
CA ASN A 34 -18.55 17.86 1.67
C ASN A 34 -17.28 17.78 2.51
N SER A 35 -17.43 17.67 3.83
CA SER A 35 -16.28 17.57 4.72
C SER A 35 -15.61 16.20 4.63
N PHE A 36 -14.31 16.16 4.92
CA PHE A 36 -13.46 14.98 4.92
C PHE A 36 -12.76 14.88 6.27
N ASN A 37 -12.67 13.69 6.85
CA ASN A 37 -11.80 13.43 7.99
C ASN A 37 -10.48 12.81 7.51
N PRO A 38 -9.34 13.53 7.61
CA PRO A 38 -8.06 13.07 7.07
C PRO A 38 -7.35 12.01 7.92
N VAL A 39 -7.86 11.71 9.11
CA VAL A 39 -7.20 10.78 10.04
C VAL A 39 -8.12 9.61 10.34
N GLN A 40 -7.53 8.43 10.32
CA GLN A 40 -8.14 7.21 10.82
C GLN A 40 -7.22 6.55 11.83
N GLU A 41 -7.81 5.81 12.75
CA GLU A 41 -7.06 5.14 13.81
C GLU A 41 -6.61 3.75 13.31
N ALA A 42 -5.36 3.38 13.62
CA ALA A 42 -4.89 2.02 13.46
C ALA A 42 -5.67 1.09 14.39
N TYR A 43 -6.17 -0.03 13.84
CA TYR A 43 -7.05 -0.97 14.53
C TYR A 43 -6.51 -1.43 15.90
N TRP A 44 -5.21 -1.75 15.99
CA TRP A 44 -4.61 -2.34 17.19
C TRP A 44 -4.12 -1.32 18.23
N THR A 45 -3.66 -0.15 17.77
CA THR A 45 -2.92 0.80 18.62
C THR A 45 -3.70 2.08 18.88
N GLY A 46 -4.70 2.39 18.05
CA GLY A 46 -5.37 3.68 18.00
C GLY A 46 -4.50 4.81 17.46
N PHE A 47 -3.28 4.51 16.97
CA PHE A 47 -2.37 5.54 16.45
C PHE A 47 -2.89 6.10 15.12
N PRO A 48 -2.63 7.40 14.85
CA PRO A 48 -3.19 8.06 13.69
C PRO A 48 -2.50 7.61 12.40
N HIS A 49 -3.31 7.27 11.41
CA HIS A 49 -2.95 7.02 10.02
C HIS A 49 -3.63 8.05 9.14
N HIS A 50 -3.01 8.38 8.01
CA HIS A 50 -3.71 9.16 6.99
C HIS A 50 -4.85 8.34 6.43
N ARG A 51 -6.04 8.93 6.34
CA ARG A 51 -7.12 8.35 5.55
C ARG A 51 -6.80 8.57 4.08
N ARG A 52 -6.69 7.48 3.31
CA ARG A 52 -6.36 7.52 1.89
C ARG A 52 -7.31 8.44 1.12
N THR A 53 -6.73 9.27 0.26
CA THR A 53 -7.46 9.98 -0.81
C THR A 53 -6.96 9.54 -2.18
N PRO A 54 -7.57 8.53 -2.83
CA PRO A 54 -7.12 8.05 -4.13
C PRO A 54 -7.09 9.18 -5.16
N PHE A 55 -6.00 9.25 -5.93
CA PHE A 55 -5.79 10.27 -6.94
C PHE A 55 -5.31 9.62 -8.23
N ALA A 56 -5.87 10.04 -9.37
CA ALA A 56 -5.55 9.44 -10.66
C ALA A 56 -5.59 10.49 -11.76
N VAL A 57 -4.70 10.36 -12.75
CA VAL A 57 -4.61 11.22 -13.93
C VAL A 57 -4.97 10.43 -15.20
N SER A 58 -5.73 11.05 -16.11
CA SER A 58 -6.12 10.41 -17.36
C SER A 58 -4.90 10.10 -18.24
N PRO A 59 -4.98 9.07 -19.10
CA PRO A 59 -3.89 8.73 -20.02
C PRO A 59 -3.43 9.88 -20.92
N ASP A 60 -4.33 10.80 -21.29
CA ASP A 60 -3.99 11.98 -22.09
C ASP A 60 -3.46 13.17 -21.27
N GLY A 61 -3.39 13.03 -19.94
CA GLY A 61 -2.89 14.02 -19.00
C GLY A 61 -3.77 15.27 -18.84
N LYS A 62 -4.99 15.29 -19.38
CA LYS A 62 -5.84 16.49 -19.39
C LYS A 62 -6.82 16.56 -18.23
N THR A 63 -7.16 15.44 -17.62
CA THR A 63 -8.08 15.38 -16.48
C THR A 63 -7.44 14.58 -15.36
N ALA A 64 -7.70 14.98 -14.12
CA ALA A 64 -7.40 14.19 -12.95
C ALA A 64 -8.66 14.05 -12.09
N TYR A 65 -8.67 13.09 -11.19
CA TYR A 65 -9.76 12.86 -10.25
C TYR A 65 -9.20 12.57 -8.87
N LEU A 66 -9.88 13.09 -7.85
CA LEU A 66 -9.61 12.81 -6.44
C LEU A 66 -10.85 12.14 -5.84
N ALA A 67 -10.66 11.04 -5.14
CA ALA A 67 -11.69 10.40 -4.33
C ALA A 67 -11.47 10.66 -2.84
N TYR A 68 -12.55 10.83 -2.09
CA TYR A 68 -12.53 10.93 -0.62
C TYR A 68 -13.84 10.43 -0.02
N LEU A 69 -13.77 9.93 1.21
CA LEU A 69 -14.92 9.53 2.02
C LEU A 69 -15.46 10.73 2.79
N ASP A 70 -16.76 10.95 2.80
CA ASP A 70 -17.40 11.96 3.64
C ASP A 70 -17.01 11.79 5.12
N ALA A 71 -16.84 12.89 5.85
CA ALA A 71 -16.53 12.86 7.27
C ALA A 71 -17.55 12.07 8.10
N SER A 72 -18.80 11.90 7.62
CA SER A 72 -19.80 11.07 8.27
C SER A 72 -19.50 9.56 8.25
N GLY A 73 -18.47 9.12 7.52
CA GLY A 73 -18.08 7.71 7.38
C GLY A 73 -18.88 6.94 6.33
N THR A 74 -19.73 7.62 5.55
CA THR A 74 -20.47 7.02 4.42
C THR A 74 -20.72 8.08 3.37
N GLY A 75 -20.63 7.71 2.10
CA GLY A 75 -20.63 8.62 0.97
C GLY A 75 -19.22 8.84 0.43
N VAL A 76 -18.87 8.12 -0.63
CA VAL A 76 -17.62 8.37 -1.37
C VAL A 76 -17.87 9.40 -2.46
N HIS A 77 -17.03 10.43 -2.50
CA HIS A 77 -17.10 11.50 -3.49
C HIS A 77 -15.92 11.43 -4.44
N VAL A 78 -16.16 11.58 -5.74
CA VAL A 78 -15.11 11.70 -6.75
C VAL A 78 -15.21 13.06 -7.43
N GLN A 79 -14.21 13.91 -7.20
CA GLN A 79 -14.12 15.26 -7.71
C GLN A 79 -13.16 15.30 -8.91
N GLY A 80 -13.60 15.87 -10.03
CA GLY A 80 -12.69 16.20 -11.13
C GLY A 80 -11.73 17.32 -10.72
N VAL A 81 -10.47 17.22 -11.12
CA VAL A 81 -9.38 18.12 -10.77
C VAL A 81 -8.62 18.52 -12.03
N ASP A 82 -8.33 19.82 -12.17
CA ASP A 82 -7.45 20.31 -13.24
C ASP A 82 -6.00 19.95 -12.89
N PRO A 83 -5.28 19.15 -13.71
CA PRO A 83 -3.97 18.62 -13.36
C PRO A 83 -2.84 19.67 -13.30
N LYS A 84 -3.10 20.93 -13.68
CA LYS A 84 -2.12 22.02 -13.64
C LYS A 84 -2.33 22.95 -12.47
N THR A 85 -3.58 23.19 -12.10
CA THR A 85 -3.95 24.17 -11.07
C THR A 85 -4.51 23.53 -9.80
N PHE A 86 -4.87 22.24 -9.88
CA PHE A 86 -5.56 21.47 -8.84
C PHE A 86 -6.92 22.03 -8.44
N ALA A 87 -7.50 22.92 -9.24
CA ALA A 87 -8.84 23.44 -9.03
C ALA A 87 -9.91 22.38 -9.35
N ALA A 88 -11.05 22.47 -8.67
CA ALA A 88 -12.20 21.62 -8.94
C ALA A 88 -12.73 21.83 -10.37
N VAL A 89 -13.01 20.72 -11.06
CA VAL A 89 -13.64 20.67 -12.39
C VAL A 89 -14.98 19.96 -12.27
N GLY A 90 -16.06 20.68 -12.58
CA GLY A 90 -17.41 20.14 -12.53
C GLY A 90 -17.89 19.82 -11.12
N THR A 91 -19.02 19.11 -11.04
CA THR A 91 -19.61 18.66 -9.78
C THR A 91 -19.09 17.27 -9.43
N ALA A 92 -18.76 17.05 -8.16
CA ALA A 92 -18.37 15.72 -7.67
C ALA A 92 -19.49 14.69 -7.88
N VAL A 93 -19.09 13.49 -8.30
CA VAL A 93 -19.97 12.31 -8.28
C VAL A 93 -20.01 11.78 -6.85
N THR A 94 -21.19 11.37 -6.37
CA THR A 94 -21.37 10.82 -5.02
C THR A 94 -21.90 9.40 -5.08
N ILE A 95 -21.18 8.46 -4.49
CA ILE A 95 -21.59 7.09 -4.23
C ILE A 95 -22.06 7.04 -2.79
N LYS A 96 -23.37 7.25 -2.59
CA LYS A 96 -23.96 7.50 -1.25
C LYS A 96 -23.73 6.37 -0.25
N ALA A 97 -23.63 5.14 -0.71
CA ALA A 97 -23.46 3.96 0.16
C ALA A 97 -21.99 3.57 0.35
N GLY A 98 -21.04 4.29 -0.28
CA GLY A 98 -19.62 3.97 -0.19
C GLY A 98 -19.06 4.25 1.21
N GLU A 99 -18.31 3.32 1.80
CA GLU A 99 -17.76 3.46 3.15
C GLU A 99 -16.23 3.59 3.18
N GLU A 100 -15.56 3.43 2.03
CA GLU A 100 -14.13 3.60 1.89
C GLU A 100 -13.76 3.93 0.44
N ALA A 101 -12.80 4.83 0.22
CA ALA A 101 -12.25 5.10 -1.10
C ALA A 101 -11.01 4.22 -1.35
N GLY A 102 -11.24 3.01 -1.87
CA GLY A 102 -10.25 1.93 -1.95
C GLY A 102 -9.32 1.95 -3.18
N GLY A 103 -9.50 2.86 -4.13
CA GLY A 103 -8.63 2.97 -5.31
C GLY A 103 -9.32 3.60 -6.51
N LEU A 104 -8.59 4.33 -7.34
CA LEU A 104 -9.15 5.16 -8.40
C LEU A 104 -8.34 5.02 -9.69
N VAL A 105 -9.05 4.81 -10.80
CA VAL A 105 -8.48 4.83 -12.15
C VAL A 105 -9.13 5.94 -12.95
N ALA A 106 -8.32 6.81 -13.53
CA ALA A 106 -8.80 7.86 -14.42
C ALA A 106 -8.77 7.39 -15.89
N HIS A 107 -9.80 7.81 -16.64
CA HIS A 107 -9.87 7.66 -18.09
C HIS A 107 -10.10 9.02 -18.74
N ASN A 108 -9.80 9.10 -20.04
CA ASN A 108 -10.06 10.31 -20.82
C ASN A 108 -11.54 10.71 -20.84
N ASP A 109 -12.45 9.77 -20.55
CA ASP A 109 -13.90 9.96 -20.55
C ASP A 109 -14.55 9.86 -19.16
N GLY A 110 -13.79 9.70 -18.08
CA GLY A 110 -14.35 9.51 -16.75
C GLY A 110 -13.39 8.80 -15.81
N PHE A 111 -13.90 7.96 -14.91
CA PHE A 111 -13.09 7.24 -13.92
C PHE A 111 -13.76 5.94 -13.50
N ALA A 112 -12.98 5.01 -12.94
CA ALA A 112 -13.45 3.88 -12.17
C ALA A 112 -12.99 4.01 -10.71
N ILE A 113 -13.83 3.63 -9.76
CA ILE A 113 -13.56 3.77 -8.31
C ILE A 113 -13.94 2.47 -7.60
N LEU A 114 -12.99 1.97 -6.82
CA LEU A 114 -13.15 0.87 -5.89
C LEU A 114 -13.62 1.44 -4.54
N THR A 115 -14.71 0.90 -4.02
CA THR A 115 -15.30 1.25 -2.72
C THR A 115 -15.88 -0.02 -2.10
N ASN A 116 -16.32 0.05 -0.85
CA ASN A 116 -17.21 -0.95 -0.26
C ASN A 116 -18.57 -0.33 0.07
N GLU A 117 -19.63 -1.14 0.13
CA GLU A 117 -20.95 -0.71 0.58
C GLU A 117 -21.78 -1.87 1.14
N VAL A 118 -22.64 -1.59 2.11
CA VAL A 118 -23.61 -2.59 2.61
C VAL A 118 -24.68 -2.85 1.57
N VAL A 119 -24.81 -4.11 1.15
CA VAL A 119 -25.83 -4.55 0.19
C VAL A 119 -26.93 -5.30 0.93
N SER A 120 -28.04 -4.60 1.17
CA SER A 120 -29.20 -5.16 1.88
C SER A 120 -29.69 -6.45 1.24
N GLY A 121 -29.83 -7.50 2.07
CA GLY A 121 -30.26 -8.82 1.65
C GLY A 121 -29.13 -9.74 1.19
N GLU A 122 -27.89 -9.24 1.08
CA GLU A 122 -26.70 -10.03 0.72
C GLU A 122 -25.78 -10.25 1.93
N ALA A 123 -25.33 -9.17 2.57
CA ALA A 123 -24.46 -9.21 3.75
C ALA A 123 -24.78 -8.05 4.70
N THR A 124 -24.49 -8.23 6.00
CA THR A 124 -24.52 -7.13 6.99
C THR A 124 -23.28 -6.27 6.91
N ASP A 125 -22.15 -6.89 6.57
CA ASP A 125 -20.87 -6.20 6.40
C ASP A 125 -20.74 -5.67 4.96
N PRO A 126 -20.00 -4.57 4.76
CA PRO A 126 -19.79 -3.99 3.44
C PRO A 126 -19.19 -4.97 2.43
N LEU A 127 -19.68 -4.94 1.19
CA LEU A 127 -19.11 -5.72 0.09
C LEU A 127 -18.24 -4.82 -0.78
N PRO A 128 -17.11 -5.31 -1.32
CA PRO A 128 -16.29 -4.53 -2.23
C PRO A 128 -17.00 -4.40 -3.58
N VAL A 129 -16.96 -3.20 -4.18
CA VAL A 129 -17.69 -2.82 -5.39
C VAL A 129 -16.84 -1.93 -6.28
N LEU A 130 -16.81 -2.23 -7.58
CA LEU A 130 -16.25 -1.37 -8.60
C LEU A 130 -17.36 -0.59 -9.30
N TYR A 131 -17.23 0.74 -9.34
CA TYR A 131 -18.07 1.61 -10.15
C TYR A 131 -17.27 2.17 -11.32
N LYS A 132 -17.87 2.22 -12.52
CA LYS A 132 -17.34 3.00 -13.66
C LYS A 132 -18.28 4.13 -13.98
N TYR A 133 -17.73 5.34 -14.12
CA TYR A 133 -18.40 6.49 -14.68
C TYR A 133 -17.77 6.87 -16.01
N THR A 134 -18.60 7.08 -17.03
CA THR A 134 -18.22 7.57 -18.36
C THR A 134 -19.10 8.75 -18.71
N ASN A 135 -18.49 9.86 -19.12
CA ASN A 135 -19.14 11.13 -19.46
C ASN A 135 -20.12 11.59 -18.37
N GLY A 136 -19.72 11.45 -17.10
CA GLY A 136 -20.51 11.84 -15.93
C GLY A 136 -21.70 10.91 -15.59
N LYS A 137 -21.81 9.74 -16.23
CA LYS A 137 -22.88 8.76 -15.96
C LYS A 137 -22.28 7.42 -15.53
N GLN A 138 -22.95 6.73 -14.60
CA GLN A 138 -22.57 5.38 -14.23
C GLN A 138 -22.76 4.45 -15.45
N THR A 139 -21.67 3.81 -15.87
CA THR A 139 -21.62 2.81 -16.94
C THR A 139 -21.92 1.42 -16.39
N PHE A 140 -21.25 1.06 -15.30
CA PHE A 140 -21.50 -0.19 -14.59
C PHE A 140 -21.23 -0.05 -13.09
N ARG A 141 -21.75 -1.02 -12.34
CA ARG A 141 -21.48 -1.29 -10.92
C ARG A 141 -21.33 -2.80 -10.78
N THR A 142 -20.23 -3.26 -10.21
CA THR A 142 -19.88 -4.69 -10.12
C THR A 142 -19.50 -5.05 -8.69
N LEU A 143 -20.23 -5.99 -8.09
CA LEU A 143 -19.86 -6.56 -6.79
C LEU A 143 -18.65 -7.46 -6.95
N LEU A 144 -17.65 -7.28 -6.11
CA LEU A 144 -16.38 -8.03 -6.08
C LEU A 144 -16.32 -9.05 -4.93
N GLY A 145 -17.35 -9.06 -4.09
CA GLY A 145 -17.61 -10.03 -3.01
C GLY A 145 -19.08 -10.44 -2.98
N GLY A 146 -19.49 -11.11 -1.91
CA GLY A 146 -20.81 -11.71 -1.74
C GLY A 146 -20.85 -13.21 -2.05
N SER A 147 -22.04 -13.80 -1.96
CA SER A 147 -22.28 -15.25 -2.12
C SER A 147 -22.28 -15.74 -3.58
N GLY A 148 -22.27 -14.83 -4.54
CA GLY A 148 -22.45 -15.14 -5.97
C GLY A 148 -21.18 -15.44 -6.77
N LEU A 149 -19.98 -15.38 -6.15
CA LEU A 149 -18.70 -15.48 -6.86
C LEU A 149 -18.04 -16.87 -6.78
N GLY A 150 -18.69 -17.84 -6.14
CA GLY A 150 -18.15 -19.19 -5.95
C GLY A 150 -17.12 -19.25 -4.82
N GLY A 151 -17.11 -20.37 -4.10
CA GLY A 151 -16.34 -20.50 -2.86
C GLY A 151 -17.06 -19.88 -1.66
N ASP A 152 -16.28 -19.43 -0.69
CA ASP A 152 -16.76 -18.71 0.50
C ASP A 152 -17.39 -17.37 0.12
N SER A 153 -18.37 -16.92 0.90
CA SER A 153 -18.99 -15.59 0.70
C SER A 153 -18.13 -14.54 1.40
N LEU A 154 -17.71 -13.52 0.65
CA LEU A 154 -16.70 -12.57 1.09
C LEU A 154 -17.30 -11.17 1.26
N ALA A 155 -17.05 -10.56 2.41
CA ALA A 155 -17.24 -9.14 2.68
C ALA A 155 -15.89 -8.44 2.75
N SER A 156 -15.90 -7.12 2.84
CA SER A 156 -14.72 -6.24 2.89
C SER A 156 -15.08 -4.98 3.69
N PRO A 157 -15.22 -5.11 5.02
CA PRO A 157 -15.53 -3.97 5.90
C PRO A 157 -14.42 -2.92 5.89
N ASP A 158 -13.17 -3.37 5.81
CA ASP A 158 -11.99 -2.54 5.56
C ASP A 158 -11.39 -3.01 4.23
N ILE A 159 -11.54 -2.23 3.16
CA ILE A 159 -11.12 -2.65 1.83
C ILE A 159 -9.60 -2.75 1.74
N ASN A 160 -8.91 -1.77 2.37
CA ASN A 160 -7.47 -1.58 2.33
C ASN A 160 -6.88 -1.97 0.96
N GLY A 161 -7.62 -1.56 -0.08
CA GLY A 161 -7.60 -2.17 -1.39
C GLY A 161 -6.64 -1.45 -2.32
N ASP A 162 -6.40 -2.00 -3.50
CA ASP A 162 -5.82 -1.23 -4.59
C ASP A 162 -6.48 -1.57 -5.93
N LEU A 163 -6.56 -0.57 -6.81
CA LEU A 163 -7.25 -0.67 -8.10
C LEU A 163 -6.33 -0.15 -9.20
N VAL A 164 -6.07 -1.01 -10.18
CA VAL A 164 -5.25 -0.66 -11.34
C VAL A 164 -5.96 -1.01 -12.65
N PHE A 165 -5.55 -0.40 -13.76
CA PHE A 165 -6.10 -0.67 -15.08
C PHE A 165 -5.02 -0.71 -16.14
N SER A 166 -4.84 -1.87 -16.75
CA SER A 166 -3.94 -2.00 -17.90
C SER A 166 -4.76 -1.90 -19.19
N GLU A 167 -4.54 -0.83 -19.96
CA GLU A 167 -5.13 -0.68 -21.30
C GLU A 167 -4.68 -1.81 -22.23
N LYS A 168 -3.44 -2.28 -22.07
CA LYS A 168 -2.88 -3.37 -22.89
C LYS A 168 -3.49 -4.73 -22.54
N ALA A 169 -3.68 -5.03 -21.26
CA ALA A 169 -4.34 -6.25 -20.84
C ALA A 169 -5.86 -6.20 -21.08
N GLY A 170 -6.47 -5.02 -21.06
CA GLY A 170 -7.90 -4.82 -21.21
C GLY A 170 -8.71 -5.12 -19.93
N TYR A 171 -8.08 -4.99 -18.76
CA TYR A 171 -8.70 -5.31 -17.46
C TYR A 171 -8.46 -4.21 -16.45
N TYR A 172 -9.51 -3.94 -15.66
CA TYR A 172 -9.31 -3.49 -14.29
C TYR A 172 -8.91 -4.71 -13.47
N ALA A 173 -8.06 -4.51 -12.48
CA ALA A 173 -7.84 -5.51 -11.46
C ALA A 173 -7.89 -4.83 -10.09
N ALA A 174 -8.58 -5.48 -9.16
CA ALA A 174 -8.71 -5.04 -7.78
C ALA A 174 -8.06 -6.09 -6.87
N TYR A 175 -7.17 -5.64 -5.99
CA TYR A 175 -6.67 -6.44 -4.88
C TYR A 175 -7.31 -5.90 -3.60
N ILE A 176 -8.02 -6.74 -2.87
CA ILE A 176 -8.90 -6.32 -1.77
C ILE A 176 -8.68 -7.19 -0.55
N VAL A 177 -8.66 -6.57 0.64
CA VAL A 177 -8.77 -7.30 1.90
C VAL A 177 -10.21 -7.77 2.06
N VAL A 178 -10.40 -9.02 2.46
CA VAL A 178 -11.72 -9.63 2.60
C VAL A 178 -11.87 -10.36 3.94
N THR A 179 -13.11 -10.52 4.38
CA THR A 179 -13.48 -11.45 5.44
C THR A 179 -14.53 -12.41 4.92
N SER A 180 -14.39 -13.69 5.25
CA SER A 180 -15.41 -14.69 4.91
C SER A 180 -16.50 -14.66 5.99
N TYR A 181 -17.76 -14.53 5.58
CA TYR A 181 -18.91 -14.60 6.48
C TYR A 181 -19.70 -15.91 6.33
N SER A 182 -19.23 -16.82 5.47
CA SER A 182 -19.79 -18.15 5.29
C SER A 182 -18.79 -19.10 4.64
N GLY A 183 -18.88 -20.38 4.94
CA GLY A 183 -17.97 -21.39 4.39
C GLY A 183 -16.88 -21.78 5.40
N SER A 184 -15.80 -22.40 4.94
CA SER A 184 -14.78 -22.95 5.83
C SER A 184 -13.90 -21.89 6.48
N ALA A 185 -13.76 -20.72 5.84
CA ALA A 185 -13.00 -19.60 6.38
C ALA A 185 -13.88 -18.58 7.12
N SER A 186 -15.14 -18.94 7.42
CA SER A 186 -16.08 -18.02 8.10
C SER A 186 -15.51 -17.47 9.40
N GLY A 187 -15.49 -16.14 9.53
CA GLY A 187 -14.92 -15.41 10.66
C GLY A 187 -13.42 -15.09 10.53
N HIS A 188 -12.78 -15.46 9.43
CA HIS A 188 -11.37 -15.15 9.16
C HIS A 188 -11.21 -14.01 8.15
N PHE A 189 -10.02 -13.41 8.13
CA PHE A 189 -9.60 -12.44 7.13
C PHE A 189 -8.65 -13.07 6.12
N GLY A 190 -8.69 -12.56 4.90
CA GLY A 190 -7.78 -12.89 3.82
C GLY A 190 -7.78 -11.75 2.82
N ASP A 191 -7.43 -12.07 1.58
CA ASP A 191 -7.48 -11.13 0.47
C ASP A 191 -7.97 -11.82 -0.81
N ALA A 192 -8.34 -11.02 -1.81
CA ALA A 192 -8.82 -11.51 -3.09
C ALA A 192 -8.33 -10.62 -4.23
N ILE A 193 -7.97 -11.25 -5.36
CA ILE A 193 -7.66 -10.56 -6.61
C ILE A 193 -8.78 -10.82 -7.60
N ARG A 194 -9.35 -9.75 -8.14
CA ARG A 194 -10.45 -9.77 -9.11
C ARG A 194 -10.04 -9.07 -10.40
N TYR A 195 -10.23 -9.73 -11.54
CA TYR A 195 -10.10 -9.10 -12.86
C TYR A 195 -11.47 -8.76 -13.40
N ILE A 196 -11.63 -7.53 -13.88
CA ILE A 196 -12.89 -6.99 -14.37
C ILE A 196 -12.67 -6.44 -15.77
N THR A 197 -13.43 -6.96 -16.73
CA THR A 197 -13.43 -6.48 -18.11
C THR A 197 -13.91 -5.03 -18.20
N THR A 198 -13.64 -4.36 -19.33
CA THR A 198 -14.13 -3.00 -19.57
C THR A 198 -15.65 -2.85 -19.58
N ASP A 199 -16.38 -3.96 -19.72
CA ASP A 199 -17.84 -4.03 -19.66
C ASP A 199 -18.37 -4.28 -18.23
N GLY A 200 -17.49 -4.35 -17.23
CA GLY A 200 -17.85 -4.54 -15.82
C GLY A 200 -18.10 -6.00 -15.43
N LYS A 201 -17.67 -6.98 -16.22
CA LYS A 201 -17.80 -8.40 -15.87
C LYS A 201 -16.54 -8.92 -15.18
N ILE A 202 -16.71 -9.64 -14.08
CA ILE A 202 -15.63 -10.40 -13.44
C ILE A 202 -15.24 -11.55 -14.36
N GLU A 203 -13.94 -11.72 -14.54
CA GLU A 203 -13.35 -12.87 -15.25
C GLU A 203 -12.41 -13.61 -14.31
N GLU A 204 -12.65 -14.92 -14.18
CA GLU A 204 -11.76 -15.81 -13.43
C GLU A 204 -10.60 -16.24 -14.33
N ILE A 205 -9.41 -15.77 -14.02
CA ILE A 205 -8.19 -16.06 -14.76
C ILE A 205 -7.36 -17.00 -13.91
N ALA A 206 -7.19 -18.24 -14.37
CA ALA A 206 -6.43 -19.26 -13.66
C ALA A 206 -4.97 -18.79 -13.42
N GLY A 207 -4.52 -18.87 -12.17
CA GLY A 207 -3.20 -18.40 -11.76
C GLY A 207 -3.06 -16.87 -11.71
N ALA A 208 -4.18 -16.14 -11.61
CA ALA A 208 -4.18 -14.69 -11.44
C ALA A 208 -5.32 -14.20 -10.54
N SER A 209 -6.54 -14.71 -10.75
CA SER A 209 -7.68 -14.45 -9.86
C SER A 209 -7.57 -15.30 -8.60
N SER A 210 -7.97 -14.74 -7.45
CA SER A 210 -8.03 -15.45 -6.17
C SER A 210 -9.18 -14.96 -5.32
N SER A 211 -9.90 -15.87 -4.65
CA SER A 211 -10.93 -15.54 -3.66
C SER A 211 -10.43 -15.62 -2.22
N TRP A 212 -9.22 -16.13 -2.03
CA TRP A 212 -8.56 -16.24 -0.75
C TRP A 212 -7.07 -16.38 -1.03
N GLY A 213 -6.26 -15.37 -0.72
CA GLY A 213 -4.82 -15.43 -0.88
C GLY A 213 -4.09 -15.48 0.45
N CYS A 214 -3.49 -14.38 0.84
CA CYS A 214 -2.68 -14.29 2.06
C CYS A 214 -3.60 -14.19 3.29
N SER A 215 -3.57 -15.22 4.13
CA SER A 215 -4.33 -15.34 5.39
C SER A 215 -3.98 -14.16 6.32
N HIS A 216 -5.00 -13.47 6.84
CA HIS A 216 -4.89 -12.19 7.57
C HIS A 216 -3.87 -11.24 6.96
N ASN A 217 -4.22 -10.70 5.80
CA ASN A 217 -3.37 -9.76 5.14
C ASN A 217 -3.20 -8.47 5.98
N THR A 218 -1.94 -8.11 6.20
CA THR A 218 -1.50 -6.96 7.00
C THR A 218 -1.02 -5.77 6.15
N GLY A 219 -1.03 -5.94 4.82
CA GLY A 219 -0.74 -4.95 3.80
C GLY A 219 -0.65 -5.60 2.40
N ILE A 220 -1.31 -5.00 1.41
CA ILE A 220 -1.18 -5.38 0.00
C ILE A 220 -0.49 -4.28 -0.79
N ALA A 221 0.11 -4.67 -1.91
CA ALA A 221 0.51 -3.71 -2.94
C ALA A 221 0.20 -4.30 -4.30
N PHE A 222 -0.25 -3.47 -5.23
CA PHE A 222 -0.71 -3.93 -6.54
C PHE A 222 -0.31 -2.93 -7.62
N GLU A 223 0.13 -3.44 -8.76
CA GLU A 223 0.55 -2.60 -9.88
C GLU A 223 0.24 -3.29 -11.21
N GLU A 224 -0.18 -2.49 -12.19
CA GLU A 224 -0.59 -2.98 -13.49
C GLU A 224 0.54 -3.66 -14.27
N ALA A 225 0.17 -4.66 -15.06
CA ALA A 225 1.06 -5.31 -16.01
C ALA A 225 0.41 -5.44 -17.39
N ASP A 226 1.21 -5.78 -18.39
CA ASP A 226 0.77 -5.88 -19.79
C ASP A 226 -0.21 -7.05 -20.04
N GLU A 227 -0.29 -7.98 -19.11
CA GLU A 227 -1.20 -9.14 -19.09
C GLU A 227 -1.36 -9.63 -17.64
N PRO A 228 -2.46 -10.32 -17.28
CA PRO A 228 -2.59 -11.02 -16.00
C PRO A 228 -1.56 -12.18 -15.85
N PRO A 229 -1.18 -12.59 -14.63
CA PRO A 229 -1.40 -11.86 -13.38
C PRO A 229 -0.65 -10.52 -13.37
N PHE A 230 -1.22 -9.52 -12.72
CA PHE A 230 -0.58 -8.23 -12.44
C PHE A 230 0.37 -8.35 -11.24
N ALA A 231 1.28 -7.39 -11.08
CA ALA A 231 2.27 -7.45 -10.01
C ALA A 231 1.57 -7.27 -8.67
N SER A 232 1.72 -8.24 -7.77
CA SER A 232 1.09 -8.20 -6.45
C SER A 232 2.08 -8.57 -5.36
N LEU A 233 1.98 -7.89 -4.22
CA LEU A 233 2.64 -8.27 -2.97
C LEU A 233 1.62 -8.37 -1.85
N CYS A 234 1.90 -9.26 -0.91
CA CYS A 234 1.15 -9.38 0.33
C CYS A 234 2.10 -9.52 1.52
N ALA A 235 1.73 -8.88 2.62
CA ALA A 235 2.30 -9.14 3.94
C ALA A 235 1.34 -10.03 4.71
N GLU A 236 1.81 -11.22 5.10
CA GLU A 236 0.98 -12.25 5.71
C GLU A 236 1.20 -12.35 7.23
N ASP A 237 0.30 -13.01 7.96
CA ASP A 237 0.28 -13.02 9.43
C ASP A 237 1.26 -13.99 10.12
N GLN A 238 2.07 -14.71 9.35
CA GLN A 238 3.00 -15.76 9.76
C GLN A 238 4.48 -15.39 9.65
N GLY A 239 4.80 -14.18 9.18
CA GLY A 239 6.14 -13.62 9.28
C GLY A 239 6.86 -13.36 7.96
N ALA A 240 6.17 -13.09 6.87
CA ALA A 240 6.81 -12.79 5.59
C ALA A 240 6.03 -11.78 4.72
N ILE A 241 6.78 -11.16 3.82
CA ILE A 241 6.25 -10.42 2.67
C ILE A 241 6.57 -11.23 1.43
N TRP A 242 5.55 -11.50 0.61
CA TRP A 242 5.67 -12.32 -0.59
C TRP A 242 5.41 -11.50 -1.84
N LEU A 243 6.19 -11.76 -2.89
CA LEU A 243 5.80 -11.42 -4.25
C LEU A 243 4.74 -12.44 -4.68
N ASN A 244 3.49 -12.01 -4.58
CA ASN A 244 2.29 -12.85 -4.63
C ASN A 244 1.76 -13.07 -6.06
N THR A 245 2.49 -12.59 -7.07
CA THR A 245 2.02 -12.53 -8.46
C THR A 245 1.66 -13.90 -9.04
N GLU A 246 2.44 -14.95 -8.77
CA GLU A 246 2.21 -16.29 -9.35
C GLU A 246 1.54 -17.30 -8.39
N THR A 247 1.66 -17.09 -7.09
CA THR A 247 1.11 -18.02 -6.08
C THR A 247 -0.27 -17.60 -5.59
N GLN A 248 -0.59 -16.31 -5.65
CA GLN A 248 -1.81 -15.71 -5.10
C GLN A 248 -2.15 -16.19 -3.67
N GLY A 249 -1.14 -16.52 -2.87
CA GLY A 249 -1.23 -16.97 -1.49
C GLY A 249 0.15 -17.23 -0.88
N MET A 250 0.13 -17.79 0.33
CA MET A 250 1.31 -17.95 1.20
C MET A 250 2.12 -19.21 0.92
N GLY A 251 2.14 -19.70 -0.33
CA GLY A 251 2.90 -20.90 -0.65
C GLY A 251 4.40 -20.69 -0.48
N ASN A 252 5.10 -21.64 0.17
CA ASN A 252 6.57 -21.65 0.27
C ASN A 252 7.31 -21.86 -1.07
N ASN A 253 6.57 -21.95 -2.18
CA ASN A 253 7.08 -21.93 -3.55
C ASN A 253 7.06 -20.53 -4.19
N GLY A 254 6.58 -19.51 -3.47
CA GLY A 254 6.62 -18.11 -3.90
C GLY A 254 7.98 -17.45 -3.68
N VAL A 255 8.11 -16.21 -4.18
CA VAL A 255 9.32 -15.40 -3.97
C VAL A 255 9.17 -14.61 -2.68
N LYS A 256 10.01 -14.90 -1.68
CA LYS A 256 9.98 -14.23 -0.38
C LYS A 256 10.76 -12.92 -0.43
N VAL A 257 10.11 -11.79 -0.18
CA VAL A 257 10.74 -10.45 -0.22
C VAL A 257 11.39 -10.12 1.12
N SER A 258 10.68 -10.35 2.22
CA SER A 258 11.13 -10.07 3.58
C SER A 258 10.65 -11.14 4.55
N ASN A 259 11.41 -11.37 5.62
CA ASN A 259 10.90 -11.99 6.83
C ASN A 259 10.49 -10.86 7.80
N GLU A 260 9.41 -11.03 8.53
CA GLU A 260 8.88 -10.04 9.47
C GLU A 260 8.52 -10.73 10.79
N MET A 261 8.59 -9.99 11.89
CA MET A 261 8.02 -10.44 13.16
C MET A 261 6.52 -10.15 13.16
N THR A 262 5.71 -11.20 13.36
CA THR A 262 4.24 -11.06 13.42
C THR A 262 3.66 -11.47 14.76
N ILE A 263 2.61 -10.75 15.18
CA ILE A 263 1.80 -11.07 16.36
C ILE A 263 0.34 -10.80 16.05
N ASN A 264 -0.53 -11.81 16.22
CA ASN A 264 -1.98 -11.70 16.08
C ASN A 264 -2.44 -10.99 14.79
N GLY A 265 -1.81 -11.26 13.64
CA GLY A 265 -2.15 -10.57 12.38
C GLY A 265 -1.67 -9.12 12.30
N GLY A 266 -0.64 -8.74 13.05
CA GLY A 266 0.14 -7.52 12.82
C GLY A 266 1.57 -7.84 12.38
N SER A 267 2.15 -7.02 11.52
CA SER A 267 3.44 -7.24 10.84
C SER A 267 4.27 -5.97 10.64
N ASN A 268 4.16 -4.99 11.55
CA ASN A 268 4.79 -3.66 11.48
C ASN A 268 4.13 -2.65 10.51
N GLU A 269 2.94 -2.94 9.98
CA GLU A 269 2.21 -2.09 9.02
C GLU A 269 3.03 -1.79 7.75
N PRO A 270 3.58 -2.83 7.07
CA PRO A 270 4.61 -2.67 6.05
C PRO A 270 4.15 -1.81 4.87
N MET A 271 2.87 -1.90 4.51
CA MET A 271 2.24 -1.09 3.45
C MET A 271 1.29 -0.02 4.04
N GLY A 272 1.64 0.58 5.18
CA GLY A 272 0.89 1.72 5.74
C GLY A 272 -0.32 1.38 6.61
N GLY A 273 -0.62 0.09 6.83
CA GLY A 273 -1.64 -0.35 7.79
C GLY A 273 -3.08 0.02 7.41
N MET A 274 -3.89 0.47 8.39
CA MET A 274 -5.30 0.80 8.17
C MET A 274 -5.46 1.92 7.12
N GLY A 275 -6.27 1.63 6.10
CA GLY A 275 -6.42 2.39 4.84
C GLY A 275 -5.10 2.84 4.21
N GLY A 276 -4.06 2.04 4.37
CA GLY A 276 -2.84 2.05 3.57
C GLY A 276 -3.01 1.23 2.28
N SER A 277 -1.97 0.51 1.89
CA SER A 277 -1.91 -0.38 0.73
C SER A 277 -2.04 0.32 -0.63
N TYR A 278 -1.41 1.48 -0.76
CA TYR A 278 -1.33 2.22 -2.01
C TYR A 278 0.06 2.79 -2.21
N SER A 279 0.41 3.04 -3.47
CA SER A 279 1.71 3.62 -3.87
C SER A 279 2.90 2.99 -3.13
N SER A 280 2.84 1.70 -2.80
CA SER A 280 3.95 0.97 -2.17
C SER A 280 4.74 0.18 -3.23
N LEU A 281 4.08 -0.19 -4.32
CA LEU A 281 4.65 -0.83 -5.51
C LEU A 281 4.44 0.09 -6.71
N ALA A 282 5.48 0.32 -7.50
CA ALA A 282 5.41 1.15 -8.70
C ALA A 282 6.17 0.51 -9.87
N ARG A 283 5.56 0.52 -11.06
CA ARG A 283 6.22 0.13 -12.30
C ARG A 283 7.09 1.27 -12.81
N PHE A 284 8.34 0.99 -13.18
CA PHE A 284 9.18 1.98 -13.87
C PHE A 284 8.60 2.29 -15.25
N ILE A 285 8.47 3.57 -15.58
CA ILE A 285 7.74 4.00 -16.79
C ILE A 285 8.46 3.52 -18.05
N GLY A 286 7.73 2.79 -18.90
CA GLY A 286 8.27 2.23 -20.13
C GLY A 286 9.22 1.05 -19.92
N SER A 287 9.20 0.43 -18.73
CA SER A 287 9.94 -0.77 -18.37
C SER A 287 8.98 -1.87 -17.88
N ASP A 288 9.49 -3.10 -17.79
CA ASP A 288 8.81 -4.20 -17.10
C ASP A 288 9.25 -4.31 -15.64
N SER A 289 10.20 -3.50 -15.18
CA SER A 289 10.71 -3.53 -13.82
C SER A 289 9.83 -2.75 -12.83
N TYR A 290 9.86 -3.17 -11.57
CA TYR A 290 9.11 -2.56 -10.48
C TYR A 290 10.02 -2.21 -9.30
N ILE A 291 9.59 -1.24 -8.50
CA ILE A 291 10.13 -0.92 -7.17
C ILE A 291 9.03 -1.08 -6.13
N PHE A 292 9.35 -1.75 -5.03
CA PHE A 292 8.50 -1.87 -3.84
C PHE A 292 9.20 -1.20 -2.67
N SER A 293 8.46 -0.45 -1.86
CA SER A 293 8.92 0.13 -0.60
C SER A 293 7.97 -0.25 0.54
N TRP A 294 8.56 -0.51 1.71
CA TRP A 294 7.83 -0.83 2.94
C TRP A 294 8.61 -0.36 4.16
N VAL A 295 7.94 -0.38 5.31
CA VAL A 295 8.60 -0.21 6.62
C VAL A 295 8.81 -1.56 7.30
N SER A 296 9.98 -1.75 7.91
CA SER A 296 10.32 -3.00 8.59
C SER A 296 11.26 -2.76 9.77
N ARG A 297 11.13 -3.59 10.80
CA ARG A 297 12.09 -3.64 11.92
C ARG A 297 13.29 -4.54 11.63
N GLY A 298 13.31 -5.19 10.48
CA GLY A 298 14.27 -6.22 10.10
C GLY A 298 14.05 -7.54 10.84
N ALA A 299 14.67 -8.60 10.33
CA ALA A 299 14.52 -9.97 10.79
C ALA A 299 15.86 -10.59 11.18
N VAL A 300 15.89 -11.16 12.39
CA VAL A 300 16.99 -11.98 12.93
C VAL A 300 16.43 -13.25 13.55
N ASP A 301 17.32 -14.20 13.85
CA ASP A 301 17.01 -15.43 14.59
C ASP A 301 15.81 -16.21 14.02
N LEU A 302 15.96 -16.70 12.80
CA LEU A 302 14.92 -17.45 12.12
C LEU A 302 14.68 -18.80 12.80
N THR A 303 13.45 -19.03 13.23
CA THR A 303 12.98 -20.28 13.83
C THR A 303 11.89 -20.90 12.97
N LEU A 304 11.62 -22.19 13.17
CA LEU A 304 10.54 -22.87 12.45
C LEU A 304 9.19 -22.22 12.80
N ASN A 305 8.36 -21.97 11.79
CA ASN A 305 6.94 -21.74 12.04
C ASN A 305 6.25 -23.09 12.24
N ASP A 306 6.09 -23.51 13.50
CA ASP A 306 5.51 -24.81 13.83
C ASP A 306 4.08 -25.02 13.30
N TRP A 307 3.33 -23.94 13.08
CA TRP A 307 1.95 -24.02 12.57
C TRP A 307 1.91 -24.31 11.08
N MET A 308 2.74 -23.61 10.30
CA MET A 308 2.84 -23.78 8.85
C MET A 308 3.72 -24.99 8.44
N GLY A 309 4.65 -25.39 9.31
CA GLY A 309 5.53 -26.52 9.10
C GLY A 309 6.80 -26.18 8.29
N GLU A 310 7.38 -27.22 7.68
CA GLU A 310 8.68 -27.13 7.01
C GLU A 310 8.69 -26.12 5.85
N GLY A 311 9.76 -25.32 5.77
CA GLY A 311 9.93 -24.26 4.77
C GLY A 311 9.37 -22.90 5.18
N TYR A 312 8.67 -22.81 6.31
CA TYR A 312 8.17 -21.56 6.88
C TYR A 312 8.94 -21.16 8.13
N THR A 313 9.23 -19.87 8.27
CA THR A 313 10.06 -19.32 9.33
C THR A 313 9.34 -18.22 10.09
N LYS A 314 9.63 -18.10 11.38
CA LYS A 314 9.35 -16.92 12.20
C LYS A 314 10.64 -16.18 12.46
N ALA A 315 10.58 -14.86 12.51
CA ALA A 315 11.73 -14.00 12.82
C ALA A 315 11.56 -13.32 14.18
N GLN A 316 12.65 -12.81 14.73
CA GLN A 316 12.66 -11.77 15.75
C GLN A 316 13.01 -10.44 15.11
N ASN A 317 12.59 -9.34 15.74
CA ASN A 317 12.92 -7.99 15.27
C ASN A 317 14.42 -7.72 15.40
N ARG A 318 15.05 -7.24 14.32
CA ARG A 318 16.44 -6.75 14.35
C ARG A 318 16.57 -5.46 15.16
N THR A 319 15.60 -4.57 15.00
CA THR A 319 15.58 -3.23 15.59
C THR A 319 14.25 -2.98 16.29
N ASN A 320 14.22 -2.04 17.24
CA ASN A 320 12.98 -1.71 17.93
C ASN A 320 12.09 -0.76 17.12
N ASN A 321 12.70 0.16 16.37
CA ASN A 321 12.04 1.09 15.47
C ASN A 321 12.03 0.54 14.04
N ARG A 322 11.08 0.96 13.21
CA ARG A 322 11.03 0.59 11.79
C ARG A 322 11.95 1.47 10.96
N ASN A 323 12.49 0.90 9.90
CA ASN A 323 13.28 1.54 8.86
C ASN A 323 12.59 1.34 7.50
N VAL A 324 12.92 2.17 6.51
CA VAL A 324 12.41 2.04 5.15
C VAL A 324 13.30 1.11 4.36
N ALA A 325 12.68 0.11 3.76
CA ALA A 325 13.32 -0.83 2.85
C ALA A 325 12.76 -0.67 1.44
N ILE A 326 13.53 -1.14 0.46
CA ILE A 326 13.10 -1.31 -0.92
C ILE A 326 13.51 -2.66 -1.48
N ALA A 327 12.73 -3.13 -2.46
CA ALA A 327 13.03 -4.27 -3.30
C ALA A 327 12.79 -3.88 -4.75
N LEU A 328 13.59 -4.44 -5.65
CA LEU A 328 13.44 -4.28 -7.08
C LEU A 328 13.02 -5.59 -7.71
N PHE A 329 12.23 -5.50 -8.76
CA PHE A 329 11.83 -6.64 -9.57
C PHE A 329 12.16 -6.37 -11.03
N SER A 330 12.74 -7.35 -11.73
CA SER A 330 13.07 -7.21 -13.16
C SER A 330 11.84 -7.32 -14.05
N ASP A 331 10.83 -8.02 -13.55
CA ASP A 331 9.49 -8.17 -14.10
C ASP A 331 8.50 -8.34 -12.94
N LYS A 332 7.22 -8.55 -13.23
CA LYS A 332 6.17 -8.71 -12.22
C LYS A 332 6.32 -9.94 -11.30
N LYS A 333 7.30 -10.82 -11.53
CA LYS A 333 7.45 -12.15 -10.91
C LYS A 333 8.85 -12.43 -10.35
N THR A 334 9.83 -11.62 -10.70
CA THR A 334 11.25 -11.93 -10.46
C THR A 334 11.90 -10.83 -9.63
N ILE A 335 12.29 -11.16 -8.40
CA ILE A 335 13.08 -10.26 -7.55
C ILE A 335 14.49 -10.08 -8.11
N VAL A 336 15.02 -8.86 -8.06
CA VAL A 336 16.41 -8.54 -8.39
C VAL A 336 17.27 -8.81 -7.17
N GLY A 337 18.17 -9.79 -7.27
CA GLY A 337 19.00 -10.23 -6.16
C GLY A 337 18.49 -11.52 -5.56
N GLU A 338 18.87 -11.78 -4.31
CA GLU A 338 18.41 -12.96 -3.57
C GLU A 338 17.05 -12.69 -2.91
N GLN A 339 16.25 -13.74 -2.77
CA GLN A 339 15.05 -13.69 -1.93
C GLN A 339 15.43 -13.85 -0.45
N ALA A 340 14.52 -13.48 0.44
CA ALA A 340 14.70 -13.70 1.88
C ALA A 340 14.88 -15.19 2.20
N THR A 341 15.82 -15.50 3.07
CA THR A 341 16.10 -16.89 3.46
C THR A 341 14.92 -17.49 4.24
N SER A 342 14.71 -18.80 4.06
CA SER A 342 13.80 -19.64 4.86
C SER A 342 14.57 -20.69 5.68
N GLU A 343 15.88 -20.51 5.83
CA GLU A 343 16.73 -21.43 6.59
C GLU A 343 16.46 -21.30 8.10
N VAL A 344 15.87 -22.34 8.68
CA VAL A 344 15.67 -22.43 10.13
C VAL A 344 17.03 -22.49 10.81
N GLY A 345 17.24 -21.61 11.79
CA GLY A 345 18.50 -21.44 12.51
C GLY A 345 19.42 -20.36 11.92
N ALA A 346 19.03 -19.70 10.82
CA ALA A 346 19.76 -18.54 10.33
C ALA A 346 19.69 -17.38 11.34
N ALA A 347 20.86 -16.86 11.74
CA ALA A 347 20.94 -15.71 12.64
C ALA A 347 20.51 -14.41 11.96
N ASP A 348 20.68 -14.34 10.63
CA ASP A 348 20.34 -13.19 9.80
C ASP A 348 19.21 -13.59 8.84
N GLY A 349 18.08 -12.87 8.88
CA GLY A 349 16.89 -13.15 8.08
C GLY A 349 16.62 -12.14 6.97
N ASP A 350 17.42 -11.09 6.83
CA ASP A 350 17.14 -9.94 5.96
C ASP A 350 18.38 -9.37 5.23
N SER A 351 19.47 -10.14 5.12
CA SER A 351 20.72 -9.71 4.49
C SER A 351 20.58 -9.20 3.05
N GLN A 352 19.53 -9.63 2.34
CA GLN A 352 19.20 -9.20 0.98
C GLN A 352 18.45 -7.86 0.91
N VAL A 353 17.91 -7.37 2.03
CA VAL A 353 17.07 -6.16 2.06
C VAL A 353 17.92 -4.94 1.75
N ASN A 354 17.44 -4.10 0.84
CA ASN A 354 18.06 -2.83 0.52
C ASN A 354 17.44 -1.72 1.38
N TRP A 355 18.17 -1.31 2.42
CA TRP A 355 17.73 -0.30 3.37
C TRP A 355 17.91 1.13 2.83
N VAL A 356 16.82 1.87 2.74
CA VAL A 356 16.83 3.31 2.44
C VAL A 356 17.25 4.09 3.69
N THR A 357 16.71 3.72 4.85
CA THR A 357 17.06 4.29 6.14
C THR A 357 17.62 3.24 7.09
N GLU A 358 18.50 3.69 7.98
CA GLU A 358 18.96 2.95 9.15
C GLU A 358 19.17 3.99 10.26
N GLY A 359 18.63 3.76 11.45
CA GLY A 359 18.81 4.72 12.55
C GLY A 359 17.92 4.47 13.75
N ALA A 360 17.85 5.49 14.62
CA ALA A 360 17.07 5.45 15.85
C ALA A 360 15.65 6.04 15.73
N ASN A 361 15.33 6.70 14.60
CA ASN A 361 13.98 7.20 14.31
C ASN A 361 13.11 6.05 13.81
N ASP A 362 11.83 6.05 14.17
CA ASP A 362 10.86 5.14 13.53
C ASP A 362 10.40 5.74 12.21
N CYS A 363 10.35 4.91 11.17
CA CYS A 363 9.80 5.24 9.87
C CYS A 363 8.40 4.66 9.73
N SER A 364 7.48 5.43 9.17
CA SER A 364 6.11 5.01 8.90
C SER A 364 5.67 5.49 7.52
N ASN A 365 4.55 4.94 7.02
CA ASN A 365 3.87 5.46 5.84
C ASN A 365 4.79 5.55 4.59
N ALA A 366 5.51 4.46 4.31
CA ALA A 366 6.45 4.42 3.19
C ALA A 366 5.74 4.24 1.84
N HIS A 367 6.19 4.97 0.83
CA HIS A 367 5.64 4.90 -0.53
C HIS A 367 6.74 4.94 -1.59
N ALA A 368 6.45 4.41 -2.77
CA ALA A 368 7.25 4.47 -3.98
C ALA A 368 6.42 4.94 -5.19
N ALA A 369 7.01 5.76 -6.05
CA ALA A 369 6.46 6.13 -7.35
C ALA A 369 7.58 6.37 -8.37
N ALA A 370 7.40 5.96 -9.62
CA ALA A 370 8.43 6.09 -10.65
C ALA A 370 8.31 7.41 -11.43
N PHE A 371 9.41 8.17 -11.52
CA PHE A 371 9.47 9.36 -12.39
C PHE A 371 9.56 8.97 -13.86
N ASP A 372 10.35 7.94 -14.15
CA ASP A 372 10.71 7.51 -15.49
C ASP A 372 11.18 6.03 -15.45
N ALA A 373 11.88 5.58 -16.49
CA ALA A 373 12.42 4.21 -16.58
C ALA A 373 13.62 3.93 -15.65
N SER A 374 14.19 4.97 -15.02
CA SER A 374 15.49 4.92 -14.35
C SER A 374 15.50 5.51 -12.95
N ASN A 375 14.47 6.26 -12.56
CA ASN A 375 14.41 6.96 -11.29
C ASN A 375 13.02 6.81 -10.64
N ALA A 376 13.03 6.58 -9.33
CA ALA A 376 11.85 6.53 -8.49
C ALA A 376 12.01 7.44 -7.27
N LEU A 377 10.88 7.90 -6.76
CA LEU A 377 10.76 8.60 -5.50
C LEU A 377 10.34 7.60 -4.42
N VAL A 378 11.09 7.56 -3.32
CA VAL A 378 10.70 6.87 -2.08
C VAL A 378 10.40 7.93 -1.03
N THR A 379 9.29 7.78 -0.31
CA THR A 379 8.86 8.70 0.74
C THR A 379 8.54 7.96 2.03
N TRP A 380 8.66 8.63 3.17
CA TRP A 380 8.24 8.12 4.48
C TRP A 380 8.06 9.26 5.48
N GLU A 381 7.44 8.97 6.61
CA GLU A 381 7.34 9.88 7.75
C GLU A 381 8.22 9.40 8.89
N GLU A 382 8.94 10.32 9.53
CA GLU A 382 9.80 9.99 10.67
C GLU A 382 9.19 10.38 12.01
N ILE A 383 9.40 9.52 13.00
CA ILE A 383 9.14 9.76 14.41
C ILE A 383 10.48 9.79 15.14
N SER A 384 10.78 10.92 15.78
CA SER A 384 11.95 11.06 16.65
C SER A 384 11.64 10.58 18.08
N ASN A 385 12.66 10.00 18.73
CA ASN A 385 12.55 9.40 20.06
C ASN A 385 11.35 8.44 20.18
N PRO A 386 11.24 7.44 19.29
CA PRO A 386 10.05 6.62 19.19
C PRO A 386 9.85 5.75 20.43
N VAL A 387 8.60 5.64 20.86
CA VAL A 387 8.14 4.66 21.84
C VAL A 387 7.36 3.60 21.09
N CYS A 388 7.92 2.38 21.06
CA CYS A 388 7.36 1.24 20.33
C CYS A 388 6.92 0.16 21.35
N PRO A 389 5.75 0.32 22.00
CA PRO A 389 5.33 -0.58 23.09
C PRO A 389 4.86 -1.94 22.59
N PHE A 390 4.55 -2.05 21.29
CA PHE A 390 4.08 -3.27 20.64
C PHE A 390 5.16 -3.77 19.69
N GLU A 391 5.40 -5.08 19.68
CA GLU A 391 6.50 -5.69 18.95
C GLU A 391 6.25 -5.79 17.43
N ALA A 392 4.99 -5.91 17.01
CA ALA A 392 4.61 -6.06 15.60
C ALA A 392 3.68 -4.94 15.09
N MET A 393 3.66 -3.79 15.75
CA MET A 393 2.81 -2.63 15.39
C MET A 393 3.62 -1.34 15.34
N GLY A 394 2.98 -0.24 14.94
CA GLY A 394 3.61 1.07 14.86
C GLY A 394 4.12 1.64 16.19
N CYS A 395 4.99 2.64 16.07
CA CYS A 395 5.51 3.42 17.20
C CYS A 395 4.78 4.77 17.31
N LYS A 396 5.00 5.46 18.43
CA LYS A 396 4.55 6.84 18.65
C LYS A 396 5.70 7.74 19.06
N GLY A 397 5.56 9.04 18.85
CA GLY A 397 6.52 10.06 19.29
C GLY A 397 6.43 11.31 18.43
N ALA A 398 7.44 12.16 18.55
CA ALA A 398 7.41 13.47 17.92
C ALA A 398 7.67 13.33 16.41
N PHE A 399 6.70 13.78 15.60
CA PHE A 399 6.84 13.86 14.15
C PHE A 399 8.10 14.69 13.79
N ALA A 400 8.93 14.11 12.92
CA ALA A 400 10.25 14.63 12.55
C ALA A 400 10.36 14.89 11.04
N GLY A 401 9.22 15.12 10.40
CA GLY A 401 9.10 15.48 9.00
C GLY A 401 8.83 14.27 8.08
N THR A 402 8.24 14.58 6.94
CA THR A 402 8.11 13.69 5.80
C THR A 402 9.37 13.79 4.95
N LYS A 403 9.96 12.65 4.61
CA LYS A 403 11.22 12.55 3.86
C LYS A 403 10.97 12.10 2.44
N PHE A 404 11.86 12.51 1.54
CA PHE A 404 11.81 12.22 0.12
C PHE A 404 13.21 11.86 -0.38
N GLN A 405 13.38 10.65 -0.91
CA GLN A 405 14.63 10.13 -1.43
C GLN A 405 14.47 9.73 -2.89
N LEU A 406 15.37 10.20 -3.74
CA LEU A 406 15.51 9.67 -5.10
C LEU A 406 16.28 8.36 -5.06
N VAL A 407 15.77 7.36 -5.75
CA VAL A 407 16.37 6.03 -5.90
C VAL A 407 16.45 5.71 -7.39
N ASP A 408 17.60 5.22 -7.86
CA ASP A 408 17.73 4.78 -9.24
C ASP A 408 17.12 3.39 -9.48
N SER A 409 16.99 2.97 -10.74
CA SER A 409 16.43 1.66 -11.11
C SER A 409 17.32 0.46 -10.71
N LYS A 410 18.44 0.69 -10.02
CA LYS A 410 19.29 -0.33 -9.40
C LYS A 410 19.16 -0.34 -7.87
N GLY A 411 18.33 0.54 -7.32
CA GLY A 411 18.06 0.63 -5.89
C GLY A 411 19.07 1.49 -5.14
N ALA A 412 19.93 2.23 -5.85
CA ALA A 412 20.89 3.12 -5.22
C ALA A 412 20.24 4.47 -4.90
N LYS A 413 20.46 4.95 -3.67
CA LYS A 413 20.10 6.32 -3.27
C LYS A 413 20.89 7.33 -4.09
N VAL A 414 20.18 8.31 -4.66
CA VAL A 414 20.77 9.39 -5.45
C VAL A 414 20.67 10.70 -4.68
N GLY A 415 21.80 11.15 -4.13
CA GLY A 415 21.87 12.29 -3.23
C GLY A 415 21.22 12.05 -1.87
N ASP A 416 21.18 13.10 -1.05
CA ASP A 416 20.56 13.06 0.28
C ASP A 416 19.03 13.19 0.19
N ALA A 417 18.33 12.60 1.15
CA ALA A 417 16.91 12.81 1.32
C ALA A 417 16.62 14.28 1.69
N ILE A 418 15.53 14.83 1.15
CA ILE A 418 14.99 16.13 1.59
C ILE A 418 13.83 15.91 2.55
N SER A 419 13.50 16.93 3.36
CA SER A 419 12.47 16.85 4.40
C SER A 419 11.47 17.99 4.26
N SER A 420 10.21 17.72 4.61
CA SER A 420 9.16 18.72 4.81
C SER A 420 8.41 18.46 6.12
N ASP A 421 8.07 19.52 6.85
CA ASP A 421 7.33 19.42 8.12
C ASP A 421 5.82 19.61 7.93
N ASP A 422 5.40 20.10 6.76
CA ASP A 422 4.02 20.50 6.44
C ASP A 422 3.47 19.85 5.17
N THR A 423 4.22 18.93 4.57
CA THR A 423 3.83 18.21 3.35
C THR A 423 3.84 16.72 3.60
N TYR A 424 2.66 16.12 3.71
CA TYR A 424 2.46 14.71 4.02
C TYR A 424 2.16 13.89 2.76
N VAL A 425 2.20 12.56 2.86
CA VAL A 425 1.77 11.65 1.79
C VAL A 425 0.56 10.87 2.30
N ALA A 426 -0.64 11.30 1.91
CA ALA A 426 -1.92 10.77 2.40
C ALA A 426 -2.79 10.16 1.29
N GLY A 427 -2.31 10.18 0.05
CA GLY A 427 -3.03 9.65 -1.09
C GLY A 427 -2.08 9.26 -2.21
N ASP A 428 -2.64 8.67 -3.24
CA ASP A 428 -1.89 8.01 -4.30
C ASP A 428 -0.93 8.98 -5.00
N MET A 429 0.32 8.55 -5.12
CA MET A 429 1.37 9.26 -5.85
C MET A 429 1.28 8.91 -7.33
N VAL A 430 0.97 9.91 -8.17
CA VAL A 430 0.79 9.71 -9.61
C VAL A 430 1.84 10.46 -10.41
N THR A 431 2.36 9.82 -11.46
CA THR A 431 3.25 10.49 -12.40
C THR A 431 2.42 11.23 -13.45
N MET A 432 2.55 12.55 -13.43
CA MET A 432 1.88 13.47 -14.34
C MET A 432 2.46 13.39 -15.75
N SER A 433 1.69 13.85 -16.74
CA SER A 433 2.14 13.88 -18.15
C SER A 433 3.40 14.74 -18.40
N ASP A 434 3.75 15.62 -17.47
CA ASP A 434 4.98 16.43 -17.50
C ASP A 434 6.17 15.79 -16.76
N GLY A 435 6.00 14.56 -16.25
CA GLY A 435 7.01 13.77 -15.55
C GLY A 435 7.17 14.09 -14.06
N ARG A 436 6.41 15.03 -13.51
CA ARG A 436 6.37 15.24 -12.05
C ARG A 436 5.55 14.15 -11.37
N ILE A 437 5.90 13.80 -10.15
CA ILE A 437 5.05 12.94 -9.30
C ILE A 437 4.23 13.85 -8.39
N CYS A 438 2.90 13.74 -8.42
CA CYS A 438 2.03 14.56 -7.59
C CYS A 438 1.10 13.70 -6.73
N TRP A 439 0.71 14.22 -5.56
CA TRP A 439 -0.23 13.55 -4.66
C TRP A 439 -1.04 14.57 -3.85
N PRO A 440 -2.26 14.21 -3.42
CA PRO A 440 -3.05 15.01 -2.50
C PRO A 440 -2.58 14.85 -1.05
N TYR A 441 -2.79 15.89 -0.24
CA TYR A 441 -2.65 15.84 1.22
C TYR A 441 -3.53 16.90 1.87
N VAL A 442 -3.72 16.80 3.19
CA VAL A 442 -4.38 17.84 3.97
C VAL A 442 -3.33 18.69 4.68
N ASN A 443 -3.42 20.01 4.51
CA ASN A 443 -2.62 20.95 5.28
C ASN A 443 -3.19 21.02 6.71
N MET A 444 -2.57 20.27 7.62
CA MET A 444 -3.00 20.14 9.01
C MET A 444 -1.79 20.05 9.95
N ALA A 445 -2.03 20.18 11.24
CA ALA A 445 -1.04 19.79 12.23
C ALA A 445 -1.04 18.26 12.37
N TRP A 446 -0.03 17.61 11.82
CA TRP A 446 0.15 16.16 11.96
C TRP A 446 0.86 15.82 13.27
N SER A 447 0.35 14.82 13.99
CA SER A 447 0.88 14.41 15.30
C SER A 447 0.93 12.89 15.34
N LEU A 448 2.08 12.35 15.75
CA LEU A 448 2.31 10.91 15.94
C LEU A 448 2.57 10.57 17.42
N ASP A 449 2.33 11.51 18.35
CA ASP A 449 2.66 11.38 19.79
C ASP A 449 1.75 10.39 20.56
N GLY A 450 0.73 9.83 19.91
CA GLY A 450 -0.21 8.86 20.48
C GLY A 450 -1.55 8.88 19.74
N PRO A 451 -2.59 8.22 20.30
CA PRO A 451 -3.91 8.19 19.71
C PRO A 451 -4.49 9.60 19.53
N THR A 452 -5.02 9.89 18.34
CA THR A 452 -5.65 11.17 18.03
C THR A 452 -6.66 11.00 16.91
N GLN A 453 -7.65 11.89 16.88
CA GLN A 453 -8.63 11.99 15.81
C GLN A 453 -8.37 13.23 14.97
N GLY A 454 -8.66 13.12 13.68
CA GLY A 454 -8.58 14.23 12.73
C GLY A 454 -9.73 15.19 12.91
N SER A 455 -9.46 16.47 12.66
CA SER A 455 -10.53 17.45 12.49
C SER A 455 -11.05 17.39 11.05
N GLU A 456 -12.35 17.53 10.89
CA GLU A 456 -12.95 17.63 9.57
C GLU A 456 -12.40 18.83 8.78
N VAL A 457 -12.15 18.63 7.48
CA VAL A 457 -11.66 19.65 6.57
C VAL A 457 -12.54 19.74 5.32
N THR A 458 -12.50 20.88 4.65
CA THR A 458 -13.19 21.12 3.37
C THR A 458 -12.22 21.50 2.26
N LYS A 459 -10.92 21.32 2.48
CA LYS A 459 -9.88 21.66 1.52
C LYS A 459 -8.82 20.59 1.45
N ILE A 460 -8.31 20.38 0.23
CA ILE A 460 -7.21 19.48 -0.07
C ILE A 460 -6.09 20.30 -0.73
N SER A 461 -4.86 19.99 -0.30
CA SER A 461 -3.63 20.50 -0.90
C SER A 461 -3.05 19.45 -1.84
N PHE A 462 -2.16 19.89 -2.74
CA PHE A 462 -1.42 18.98 -3.61
C PHE A 462 0.07 19.29 -3.53
N ALA A 463 0.87 18.25 -3.50
CA ALA A 463 2.32 18.35 -3.61
C ALA A 463 2.76 17.72 -4.92
N CYS A 464 3.82 18.26 -5.50
CA CYS A 464 4.43 17.75 -6.71
C CYS A 464 5.95 17.73 -6.57
N MET A 465 6.54 16.56 -6.76
CA MET A 465 7.98 16.39 -6.84
C MET A 465 8.43 16.39 -8.30
N SER A 466 9.53 17.08 -8.58
CA SER A 466 10.32 16.92 -9.79
C SER A 466 11.61 16.18 -9.49
N ASN A 467 12.14 15.41 -10.44
CA ASN A 467 13.37 14.62 -10.25
C ASN A 467 14.67 15.47 -10.22
N GLY A 468 14.57 16.81 -10.19
CA GLY A 468 15.72 17.73 -10.16
C GLY A 468 16.50 17.84 -11.48
N ALA A 469 16.23 16.99 -12.48
CA ALA A 469 16.70 17.19 -13.84
C ALA A 469 15.80 18.26 -14.47
N GLY A 470 16.20 19.53 -14.34
CA GLY A 470 15.38 20.68 -14.74
C GLY A 470 14.71 20.46 -16.10
N SER A 471 13.38 20.40 -16.11
CA SER A 471 12.60 20.51 -17.35
C SER A 471 12.96 21.83 -18.00
N GLY A 472 13.54 21.75 -19.21
CA GLY A 472 14.00 22.91 -19.94
C GLY A 472 12.91 23.98 -20.07
N SER A 473 13.15 25.14 -19.44
CA SER A 473 12.57 26.46 -19.72
C SER A 473 11.05 26.54 -19.94
N GLY A 474 10.34 26.82 -18.86
CA GLY A 474 9.10 27.60 -18.87
C GLY A 474 9.25 28.84 -18.00
N SER A 475 10.16 29.77 -18.34
CA SER A 475 10.21 31.07 -17.66
C SER A 475 8.90 31.82 -17.86
N GLY A 476 8.15 31.97 -16.77
CA GLY A 476 7.04 32.89 -16.68
C GLY A 476 7.52 34.32 -16.92
N SER A 477 6.90 34.99 -17.88
CA SER A 477 6.83 36.44 -17.90
C SER A 477 5.39 36.82 -18.24
N GLY A 478 4.72 37.48 -17.30
CA GLY A 478 3.35 37.95 -17.48
C GLY A 478 3.26 39.06 -18.51
N SER A 479 2.15 39.10 -19.25
CA SER A 479 1.37 40.30 -19.62
C SER A 479 0.25 39.94 -20.62
N THR A 480 -1.00 40.17 -20.18
CA THR A 480 -2.19 40.67 -20.91
C THR A 480 -2.56 40.23 -22.33
N ALA A 481 -3.86 39.94 -22.47
CA ALA A 481 -4.63 39.52 -23.64
C ALA A 481 -4.47 40.32 -24.95
N SER A 482 -4.55 39.64 -26.09
CA SER A 482 -5.63 39.82 -27.08
C SER A 482 -5.59 38.76 -28.19
N SER A 483 -6.77 38.51 -28.76
CA SER A 483 -7.16 37.55 -29.80
C SER A 483 -6.41 37.67 -31.14
N ALA A 484 -6.20 36.54 -31.82
CA ALA A 484 -6.63 36.33 -33.21
C ALA A 484 -6.36 34.87 -33.66
N ALA A 485 -7.35 34.30 -34.34
CA ALA A 485 -7.31 32.99 -34.97
C ALA A 485 -6.48 32.98 -36.26
N ALA A 486 -5.84 31.85 -36.57
CA ALA A 486 -5.58 31.41 -37.94
C ALA A 486 -5.43 29.89 -38.02
N SER A 487 -6.05 29.35 -39.05
CA SER A 487 -6.34 27.96 -39.39
C SER A 487 -5.14 27.16 -39.94
N GLN A 488 -5.12 25.86 -39.57
CA GLN A 488 -4.83 24.60 -40.32
C GLN A 488 -3.92 24.61 -41.57
N PRO A 489 -3.17 23.50 -41.83
CA PRO A 489 -3.80 22.35 -42.49
C PRO A 489 -3.33 20.95 -42.04
N ALA A 490 -4.19 19.98 -42.39
CA ALA A 490 -4.10 18.54 -42.18
C ALA A 490 -3.11 17.79 -43.11
N ALA A 491 -2.68 16.60 -42.70
CA ALA A 491 -2.15 15.52 -43.56
C ALA A 491 -2.30 14.17 -42.83
N THR A 492 -3.33 13.36 -43.14
CA THR A 492 -3.38 12.21 -44.09
C THR A 492 -2.79 10.89 -43.58
N LYS A 493 -3.71 9.91 -43.47
CA LYS A 493 -3.49 8.46 -43.33
C LYS A 493 -2.59 7.90 -44.43
N SER A 494 -1.79 6.89 -44.10
CA SER A 494 -1.31 5.89 -45.05
C SER A 494 -1.33 4.50 -44.40
N VAL A 495 -1.84 3.51 -45.15
CA VAL A 495 -1.92 2.09 -44.80
C VAL A 495 -1.29 1.27 -45.93
N ALA A 496 -0.52 0.25 -45.51
CA ALA A 496 -0.20 -1.04 -46.14
C ALA A 496 0.95 -1.20 -47.18
N ALA A 497 1.92 -2.00 -46.71
CA ALA A 497 2.39 -3.31 -47.22
C ALA A 497 3.40 -3.40 -48.38
N SER A 498 4.53 -4.09 -48.14
CA SER A 498 4.80 -5.49 -48.58
C SER A 498 6.15 -5.98 -48.01
N SER A 499 6.16 -7.07 -47.23
CA SER A 499 6.67 -8.42 -47.57
C SER A 499 8.19 -8.59 -47.79
N ALA A 500 8.84 -9.31 -46.88
CA ALA A 500 9.95 -10.23 -47.19
C ALA A 500 9.89 -11.42 -46.23
N LYS A 501 9.95 -12.65 -46.78
CA LYS A 501 9.76 -13.93 -46.09
C LYS A 501 11.09 -14.67 -45.95
N ALA A 502 11.32 -15.17 -44.74
CA ALA A 502 12.02 -16.37 -44.28
C ALA A 502 13.43 -16.76 -44.79
N SER A 503 14.28 -17.13 -43.83
CA SER A 503 15.14 -18.31 -43.95
C SER A 503 15.03 -19.17 -42.69
N ALA A 504 14.78 -20.46 -42.90
CA ALA A 504 14.59 -21.49 -41.89
C ALA A 504 15.93 -22.14 -41.52
N VAL A 505 16.04 -22.60 -40.27
CA VAL A 505 16.86 -23.76 -39.89
C VAL A 505 16.04 -24.62 -38.94
N GLN A 506 15.82 -25.88 -39.33
CA GLN A 506 15.25 -26.95 -38.52
C GLN A 506 16.26 -27.43 -37.47
N SER A 507 15.78 -27.79 -36.28
CA SER A 507 16.22 -29.02 -35.62
C SER A 507 15.10 -29.62 -34.77
N THR A 508 15.17 -30.93 -34.62
CA THR A 508 14.13 -31.93 -34.36
C THR A 508 13.83 -32.23 -32.87
N THR A 509 12.74 -33.00 -32.66
CA THR A 509 12.34 -33.84 -31.49
C THR A 509 11.79 -33.10 -30.26
N ALA A 510 10.74 -33.54 -29.56
CA ALA A 510 9.76 -34.62 -29.69
C ALA A 510 8.53 -34.26 -28.82
N ALA A 511 7.33 -34.68 -29.22
CA ALA A 511 6.10 -34.45 -28.47
C ALA A 511 6.02 -35.36 -27.22
N VAL A 512 5.65 -34.78 -26.08
CA VAL A 512 5.16 -35.50 -24.90
C VAL A 512 3.77 -34.95 -24.58
N GLU A 513 2.80 -35.86 -24.47
CA GLU A 513 1.40 -35.57 -24.09
C GLU A 513 1.30 -34.94 -22.69
N PRO A 514 0.33 -34.05 -22.44
CA PRO A 514 0.11 -33.50 -21.11
C PRO A 514 -0.59 -34.53 -20.24
N THR A 515 0.04 -34.89 -19.13
CA THR A 515 -0.61 -35.62 -18.04
C THR A 515 -1.37 -34.63 -17.17
N SER A 516 -2.64 -34.92 -16.94
CA SER A 516 -3.55 -34.21 -16.04
C SER A 516 -2.98 -34.11 -14.62
N VAL A 517 -2.79 -32.88 -14.13
CA VAL A 517 -2.55 -32.59 -12.71
C VAL A 517 -3.90 -32.60 -11.98
N GLN A 518 -4.03 -33.53 -11.02
CA GLN A 518 -5.11 -33.58 -10.05
C GLN A 518 -4.91 -32.49 -9.00
N ALA A 519 -6.01 -31.82 -8.62
CA ALA A 519 -6.10 -31.00 -7.43
C ALA A 519 -5.69 -31.81 -6.20
N VAL A 520 -4.82 -31.25 -5.38
CA VAL A 520 -4.44 -31.83 -4.09
C VAL A 520 -5.53 -31.40 -3.11
N GLU A 521 -6.36 -32.36 -2.67
CA GLU A 521 -7.27 -32.17 -1.54
C GLU A 521 -6.45 -31.97 -0.27
N GLU A 522 -6.73 -30.88 0.43
CA GLU A 522 -6.19 -30.57 1.75
C GLU A 522 -6.73 -31.59 2.76
N SER A 523 -5.82 -32.27 3.45
CA SER A 523 -6.12 -33.33 4.42
C SER A 523 -6.86 -32.76 5.63
N SER A 524 -8.15 -33.06 5.73
CA SER A 524 -8.94 -32.87 6.94
C SER A 524 -8.47 -33.84 8.04
N GLN A 525 -7.70 -33.32 9.01
CA GLN A 525 -7.57 -33.95 10.31
C GLN A 525 -8.29 -33.13 11.38
N GLU A 526 -9.15 -33.85 12.09
CA GLU A 526 -10.01 -33.44 13.19
C GLU A 526 -9.22 -32.67 14.26
N SER A 527 -9.45 -31.35 14.33
CA SER A 527 -8.83 -30.50 15.35
C SER A 527 -9.60 -30.63 16.67
N ALA A 528 -8.84 -30.90 17.73
CA ALA A 528 -9.35 -31.01 19.09
C ALA A 528 -9.99 -29.69 19.55
N THR A 529 -11.13 -29.82 20.24
CA THR A 529 -11.86 -28.73 20.89
C THR A 529 -10.97 -27.95 21.87
N VAL A 530 -10.79 -26.65 21.62
CA VAL A 530 -10.16 -25.67 22.52
C VAL A 530 -11.26 -24.77 23.12
N PRO A 531 -11.14 -24.27 24.37
CA PRO A 531 -12.26 -23.72 25.15
C PRO A 531 -12.80 -22.38 24.64
N GLU A 532 -14.11 -22.21 24.81
CA GLU A 532 -14.98 -21.12 24.35
C GLU A 532 -14.79 -19.78 25.11
N ASP A 533 -13.57 -19.41 25.52
CA ASP A 533 -13.35 -18.27 26.45
C ASP A 533 -12.23 -17.29 26.03
N ALA A 534 -11.90 -17.22 24.73
CA ALA A 534 -11.12 -16.10 24.19
C ALA A 534 -12.06 -14.92 23.87
N PRO A 535 -11.70 -13.66 24.22
CA PRO A 535 -12.59 -12.52 24.00
C PRO A 535 -12.79 -12.28 22.51
N ARG A 536 -14.05 -12.41 22.05
CA ARG A 536 -14.48 -11.97 20.72
C ARG A 536 -14.41 -10.44 20.64
N PRO A 537 -13.92 -9.84 19.53
CA PRO A 537 -14.14 -8.43 19.28
C PRO A 537 -15.65 -8.21 19.09
N SER A 538 -16.23 -7.32 19.90
CA SER A 538 -17.63 -6.93 19.79
C SER A 538 -17.71 -5.60 19.06
N PHE A 539 -18.39 -5.60 17.92
CA PHE A 539 -18.82 -4.36 17.28
C PHE A 539 -19.91 -3.75 18.16
N ALA A 540 -19.63 -2.58 18.73
CA ALA A 540 -20.66 -1.79 19.40
C ALA A 540 -21.60 -1.22 18.34
N SER A 541 -22.65 -1.98 18.02
CA SER A 541 -23.78 -1.47 17.25
C SER A 541 -24.56 -0.49 18.13
N VAL A 542 -24.53 0.80 17.76
CA VAL A 542 -25.40 1.81 18.35
C VAL A 542 -26.83 1.51 17.88
N SER A 543 -27.60 0.83 18.73
CA SER A 543 -29.01 0.54 18.46
C SER A 543 -29.84 1.81 18.72
N GLY A 544 -30.17 2.53 17.66
CA GLY A 544 -31.20 3.55 17.64
C GLY A 544 -32.43 3.03 16.90
N ASP A 545 -33.45 2.58 17.62
CA ASP A 545 -34.76 2.24 17.06
C ASP A 545 -35.40 3.49 16.44
N VAL A 546 -35.52 3.52 15.10
CA VAL A 546 -36.47 4.40 14.41
C VAL A 546 -37.35 3.55 13.51
N THR A 547 -38.53 3.21 14.04
CA THR A 547 -39.64 2.73 13.24
C THR A 547 -40.19 3.88 12.41
N ASN A 548 -40.02 3.83 11.09
CA ASN A 548 -40.95 4.50 10.19
C ASN A 548 -41.07 3.76 8.85
N VAL A 549 -42.29 3.27 8.64
CA VAL A 549 -42.77 2.55 7.47
C VAL A 549 -43.15 3.56 6.38
N LEU A 550 -42.62 3.46 5.16
CA LEU A 550 -43.29 3.99 3.97
C LEU A 550 -42.95 3.17 2.70
N PRO A 551 -43.87 3.08 1.71
CA PRO A 551 -43.93 1.99 0.73
C PRO A 551 -43.25 2.28 -0.64
N GLU A 552 -43.09 1.21 -1.42
CA GLU A 552 -42.56 1.14 -2.80
C GLU A 552 -43.09 2.21 -3.78
N PRO A 553 -42.26 2.69 -4.73
CA PRO A 553 -42.73 3.53 -5.82
C PRO A 553 -43.19 2.69 -7.02
N THR A 554 -44.39 2.99 -7.51
CA THR A 554 -44.90 2.55 -8.81
C THR A 554 -44.58 3.58 -9.90
N ASN A 555 -44.32 3.06 -11.10
CA ASN A 555 -44.06 3.77 -12.35
C ASN A 555 -45.09 4.87 -12.72
N GLY A 556 -44.61 5.95 -13.34
CA GLY A 556 -45.38 6.65 -14.39
C GLY A 556 -45.23 8.18 -14.48
N GLY A 557 -44.46 8.65 -15.46
CA GLY A 557 -44.92 9.61 -16.49
C GLY A 557 -45.33 11.06 -16.11
N ALA A 558 -44.50 11.98 -16.62
CA ALA A 558 -44.83 13.24 -17.30
C ALA A 558 -45.19 14.54 -16.51
N ALA A 559 -44.33 15.53 -16.78
CA ALA A 559 -44.61 16.93 -17.15
C ALA A 559 -44.99 18.01 -16.10
N SER A 560 -44.13 19.04 -16.09
CA SER A 560 -44.42 20.49 -16.12
C SER A 560 -44.47 21.32 -14.83
N SER A 561 -43.60 22.35 -14.87
CA SER A 561 -43.71 23.74 -14.40
C SER A 561 -43.77 24.10 -12.91
N ALA A 562 -42.69 24.77 -12.48
CA ALA A 562 -42.60 26.07 -11.81
C ALA A 562 -43.50 26.39 -10.60
N ALA A 563 -42.88 26.66 -9.45
CA ALA A 563 -42.80 27.98 -8.83
C ALA A 563 -42.07 27.90 -7.48
N ALA A 564 -41.35 28.96 -7.14
CA ALA A 564 -40.68 29.16 -5.87
C ALA A 564 -41.70 29.53 -4.77
N GLU A 565 -41.56 28.93 -3.59
CA GLU A 565 -42.10 29.45 -2.34
C GLU A 565 -41.03 29.36 -1.24
N GLU A 566 -40.86 30.46 -0.50
CA GLU A 566 -40.07 30.57 0.74
C GLU A 566 -40.64 29.64 1.83
N PRO A 567 -39.82 29.08 2.73
CA PRO A 567 -40.31 28.63 4.01
C PRO A 567 -40.19 29.72 5.08
N THR A 568 -41.36 30.10 5.57
CA THR A 568 -41.62 30.77 6.84
C THR A 568 -40.93 30.08 8.03
N SER A 569 -40.44 30.92 8.94
CA SER A 569 -39.89 30.61 10.26
C SER A 569 -40.80 29.72 11.11
N VAL A 570 -40.24 28.63 11.64
CA VAL A 570 -40.81 27.87 12.76
C VAL A 570 -39.87 27.96 13.95
N ALA A 571 -40.45 28.30 15.09
CA ALA A 571 -39.80 28.54 16.36
C ALA A 571 -39.15 27.27 16.93
N VAL A 572 -37.98 27.47 17.53
CA VAL A 572 -37.23 26.50 18.34
C VAL A 572 -37.98 26.27 19.66
N GLU A 573 -38.39 25.03 19.94
CA GLU A 573 -38.57 24.56 21.32
C GLU A 573 -37.30 23.82 21.75
N GLU A 574 -36.67 24.30 22.83
CA GLU A 574 -35.62 23.58 23.54
C GLU A 574 -36.22 22.41 24.33
N PRO A 575 -35.63 21.21 24.28
CA PRO A 575 -35.80 20.23 25.35
C PRO A 575 -34.65 20.32 26.37
N SER A 576 -34.98 20.93 27.50
CA SER A 576 -34.71 20.50 28.88
C SER A 576 -33.47 19.64 29.14
N SER A 577 -32.50 20.24 29.85
CA SER A 577 -31.36 19.58 30.50
C SER A 577 -31.80 18.51 31.51
N VAL A 578 -31.42 17.25 31.29
CA VAL A 578 -31.44 16.22 32.32
C VAL A 578 -30.11 16.24 33.06
N VAL A 579 -30.14 16.76 34.29
CA VAL A 579 -29.06 16.62 35.27
C VAL A 579 -29.18 15.21 35.86
N ILE A 580 -28.24 14.32 35.54
CA ILE A 580 -28.07 13.06 36.28
C ILE A 580 -27.07 13.31 37.40
N GLN A 581 -27.54 13.19 38.65
CA GLN A 581 -26.67 13.09 39.82
C GLN A 581 -26.07 11.68 39.90
N PRO A 582 -24.76 11.55 40.19
CA PRO A 582 -24.15 10.25 40.40
C PRO A 582 -24.65 9.65 41.73
N SER A 583 -25.25 8.46 41.63
CA SER A 583 -25.56 7.62 42.79
C SER A 583 -24.40 6.70 43.07
N ASP A 584 -24.12 6.51 44.35
CA ASP A 584 -22.99 5.77 44.93
C ASP A 584 -22.75 4.38 44.30
N ILE A 585 -21.55 4.20 43.74
CA ILE A 585 -20.91 2.88 43.58
C ILE A 585 -19.62 2.93 44.38
N ALA A 586 -19.55 2.09 45.41
CA ALA A 586 -18.41 1.95 46.29
C ALA A 586 -17.15 1.54 45.50
N VAL A 587 -16.11 2.36 45.62
CA VAL A 587 -14.75 2.05 45.20
C VAL A 587 -14.17 1.10 46.24
N GLU A 588 -13.92 -0.15 45.89
CA GLU A 588 -12.92 -0.94 46.61
C GLU A 588 -11.53 -0.42 46.23
N GLU A 589 -10.76 0.00 47.23
CA GLU A 589 -9.37 0.40 47.05
C GLU A 589 -8.52 -0.80 46.59
N PRO A 590 -7.68 -0.65 45.55
CA PRO A 590 -6.65 -1.64 45.30
C PRO A 590 -5.62 -1.59 46.44
N SER A 591 -5.50 -2.71 47.15
CA SER A 591 -4.47 -2.93 48.15
C SER A 591 -3.09 -2.65 47.57
N SER A 592 -2.36 -1.74 48.20
CA SER A 592 -0.97 -1.44 47.90
C SER A 592 -0.10 -2.70 48.04
N VAL A 593 0.38 -3.26 46.92
CA VAL A 593 1.47 -4.21 46.93
C VAL A 593 2.77 -3.43 47.15
N VAL A 594 3.22 -3.42 48.40
CA VAL A 594 4.56 -2.96 48.77
C VAL A 594 5.55 -3.99 48.24
N ILE A 595 6.22 -3.69 47.13
CA ILE A 595 7.42 -4.41 46.72
C ILE A 595 8.57 -3.91 47.60
N THR A 596 8.93 -4.70 48.60
CA THR A 596 10.19 -4.54 49.33
C THR A 596 11.36 -4.81 48.40
N PRO A 597 12.38 -3.92 48.31
CA PRO A 597 13.59 -4.22 47.55
C PRO A 597 14.38 -5.30 48.30
N SER A 598 14.56 -6.47 47.67
CA SER A 598 15.52 -7.47 48.12
C SER A 598 16.94 -6.92 47.99
N ALA A 599 17.65 -6.88 49.11
CA ALA A 599 19.06 -6.53 49.19
C ALA A 599 19.92 -7.46 48.32
N PRO A 600 21.06 -6.98 47.78
CA PRO A 600 21.97 -7.82 47.01
C PRO A 600 22.63 -8.85 47.94
N ALA A 601 22.47 -10.13 47.59
CA ALA A 601 23.21 -11.21 48.23
C ALA A 601 24.69 -11.09 47.84
N ALA A 602 25.53 -10.84 48.84
CA ALA A 602 26.96 -10.95 48.75
C ALA A 602 27.35 -12.43 48.54
N THR A 603 27.95 -12.74 47.40
CA THR A 603 28.70 -13.98 47.20
C THR A 603 30.19 -13.66 47.14
N THR A 604 30.87 -14.26 48.10
CA THR A 604 32.31 -14.26 48.37
C THR A 604 33.12 -14.80 47.19
N ALA A 605 34.19 -14.08 46.86
CA ALA A 605 35.28 -14.52 46.00
C ALA A 605 36.05 -15.71 46.62
N PRO A 606 36.61 -16.60 45.79
CA PRO A 606 37.80 -17.34 46.15
C PRO A 606 39.03 -16.74 45.44
N ASP A 607 40.04 -16.46 46.25
CA ASP A 607 41.42 -16.18 45.85
C ASP A 607 41.97 -17.26 44.92
N ALA A 608 42.62 -16.84 43.84
CA ALA A 608 43.51 -17.68 43.06
C ALA A 608 44.88 -17.00 42.96
N GLU A 609 45.81 -17.52 43.75
CA GLU A 609 47.23 -17.20 43.72
C GLU A 609 47.86 -17.55 42.37
N VAL A 610 48.76 -16.67 41.96
CA VAL A 610 49.74 -16.82 40.87
C VAL A 610 50.74 -17.94 41.23
N PRO A 611 51.26 -18.66 40.22
CA PRO A 611 52.72 -18.76 40.14
C PRO A 611 53.27 -18.41 38.76
N VAL A 612 54.46 -17.81 38.82
CA VAL A 612 55.31 -17.34 37.72
C VAL A 612 56.32 -18.44 37.33
N ALA A 613 56.76 -18.37 36.07
CA ALA A 613 57.96 -18.96 35.45
C ALA A 613 57.79 -20.40 34.89
N THR A 614 58.29 -20.80 33.71
CA THR A 614 59.43 -20.35 32.87
C THR A 614 59.29 -20.90 31.43
N GLU A 615 59.79 -20.13 30.45
CA GLU A 615 60.62 -20.51 29.28
C GLU A 615 60.60 -21.96 28.73
N SER A 616 60.41 -22.12 27.40
CA SER A 616 61.47 -22.59 26.46
C SER A 616 60.94 -23.02 25.08
N ALA A 617 61.58 -22.44 24.05
CA ALA A 617 62.00 -23.01 22.76
C ALA A 617 60.97 -23.49 21.69
N ALA A 618 61.07 -22.82 20.53
CA ALA A 618 60.86 -23.37 19.19
C ALA A 618 61.96 -24.39 18.80
N PRO A 619 61.70 -25.23 17.78
CA PRO A 619 62.51 -25.19 16.55
C PRO A 619 61.63 -25.29 15.28
N GLU A 620 61.91 -24.48 14.26
CA GLU A 620 62.70 -24.79 13.05
C GLU A 620 62.11 -25.84 12.07
N THR A 621 61.82 -25.30 10.88
CA THR A 621 61.88 -25.83 9.51
C THR A 621 62.41 -27.24 9.25
N GLY A 622 61.73 -27.94 8.34
CA GLY A 622 62.28 -29.05 7.56
C GLY A 622 61.31 -29.46 6.43
N ASP A 623 61.73 -29.21 5.20
CA ASP A 623 61.18 -29.74 3.95
C ASP A 623 61.29 -31.28 3.90
N ASP A 624 60.40 -31.94 3.15
CA ASP A 624 60.72 -32.88 2.06
C ASP A 624 59.55 -33.84 1.71
N GLU A 625 59.15 -33.74 0.44
CA GLU A 625 58.97 -34.83 -0.55
C GLU A 625 58.03 -36.05 -0.27
N ASP A 626 56.97 -36.08 -1.10
CA ASP A 626 56.60 -37.13 -2.06
C ASP A 626 55.93 -38.47 -1.66
N CYS A 627 55.05 -38.85 -2.61
CA CYS A 627 54.59 -40.18 -3.02
C CYS A 627 53.38 -40.87 -2.34
N ASP A 628 52.32 -40.88 -3.16
CA ASP A 628 51.54 -42.03 -3.64
C ASP A 628 50.37 -42.65 -2.84
N GLU A 629 49.22 -42.53 -3.49
CA GLU A 629 48.25 -43.58 -3.87
C GLU A 629 47.90 -44.69 -2.85
N THR A 630 46.61 -44.81 -2.55
CA THR A 630 45.80 -45.95 -3.05
C THR A 630 44.32 -45.77 -2.72
N GLU A 631 43.49 -45.81 -3.78
CA GLU A 631 42.08 -46.28 -3.76
C GLU A 631 42.03 -47.68 -3.12
N THR A 632 41.00 -48.25 -2.49
CA THR A 632 39.53 -48.37 -2.70
C THR A 632 39.06 -49.35 -1.59
N PRO A 633 37.77 -49.74 -1.42
CA PRO A 633 36.56 -49.37 -2.16
C PRO A 633 35.46 -48.69 -1.34
#